data_AF-A0A5J4V5L6-F1
#
_entry.id   AF-A0A5J4V5L6-F1
#
_cell.length_a   1.000
_cell.length_b   1.000
_cell.length_c   1.000
_cell.angle_alpha   90.00
_cell.angle_beta   90.00
_cell.angle_gamma   90.00
#
_symmetry.space_group_name_H-M   'P 1'
#
loop_
_entity.id
_entity.type
_entity.pdbx_description
1 polymer ?
#
loop_
_entity_poly.entity_id
_entity_poly.type
_entity_poly.pdbx_seq_one_letter_code
_entity_poly.pdbx_strand_id
1 'polypeptide(L)'
;MDSTLKIDGYETFIKTTYNGIEIIARKSEGYVNASKIIEEEKIHPHLLQQQSKHMLQNIEYASTVGEITDKINETIIAEHDADKTQAIADQFHIVINKVTDTLSDRITELNQQVRQLAPRAVPNGKERTYILIVDEVDEDEQLDEQLEDQITIRIRRINRKD
;
A
#
# COMPACT_ATOMS: atom_id res chain seq x y z
N MET A 1 -6.50 -47.75 48.69
CA MET A 1 -7.64 -46.82 48.78
C MET A 1 -8.13 -46.87 50.21
N ASP A 2 -7.99 -45.76 50.92
CA ASP A 2 -8.49 -45.67 52.29
C ASP A 2 -10.00 -45.55 52.24
N SER A 3 -10.67 -46.36 53.06
CA SER A 3 -12.12 -46.37 53.17
C SER A 3 -12.50 -46.22 54.63
N THR A 4 -13.50 -45.39 54.89
CA THR A 4 -14.04 -45.16 56.23
C THR A 4 -15.44 -45.74 56.31
N LEU A 5 -15.80 -46.22 57.49
CA LEU A 5 -17.15 -46.70 57.77
C LEU A 5 -17.95 -45.59 58.46
N LYS A 6 -19.13 -45.30 57.94
CA LYS A 6 -20.11 -44.44 58.59
C LYS A 6 -21.31 -45.29 58.99
N ILE A 7 -21.72 -45.21 60.25
CA ILE A 7 -22.91 -45.89 60.77
C ILE A 7 -24.00 -44.83 60.92
N ASP A 8 -25.18 -45.09 60.36
CA ASP A 8 -26.35 -44.23 60.50
C ASP A 8 -27.58 -45.12 60.75
N GLY A 9 -28.09 -45.07 61.98
CA GLY A 9 -29.10 -46.02 62.45
C GLY A 9 -28.60 -47.48 62.36
N TYR A 10 -29.38 -48.33 61.68
CA TYR A 10 -29.04 -49.75 61.44
C TYR A 10 -28.26 -49.98 60.13
N GLU A 11 -27.97 -48.91 59.37
CA GLU A 11 -27.24 -49.02 58.11
C GLU A 11 -25.75 -48.66 58.31
N THR A 12 -24.89 -49.44 57.63
CA THR A 12 -23.46 -49.12 57.55
C THR A 12 -23.13 -48.72 56.12
N PHE A 13 -22.43 -47.61 55.95
CA PHE A 13 -21.98 -47.09 54.68
C PHE A 13 -20.45 -47.14 54.59
N ILE A 14 -19.95 -47.51 53.42
CA ILE A 14 -18.55 -47.39 53.06
C ILE A 14 -18.40 -46.05 52.34
N LYS A 15 -17.53 -45.21 52.87
CA LYS A 15 -17.12 -43.95 52.25
C LYS A 15 -15.68 -44.11 51.77
N THR A 16 -15.49 -43.99 50.47
CA THR A 16 -14.16 -44.06 49.84
C THR A 16 -14.03 -42.94 48.83
N THR A 17 -12.81 -42.75 48.31
CA THR A 17 -12.53 -41.75 47.30
C THR A 17 -11.88 -42.41 46.10
N TYR A 18 -12.41 -42.13 44.91
CA TYR A 18 -11.86 -42.57 43.63
C TYR A 18 -11.61 -41.35 42.76
N ASN A 19 -10.36 -41.14 42.32
CA ASN A 19 -9.97 -39.96 41.52
C ASN A 19 -10.41 -38.61 42.13
N GLY A 20 -10.41 -38.48 43.45
CA GLY A 20 -10.85 -37.27 44.16
C GLY A 20 -12.36 -37.18 44.40
N ILE A 21 -13.16 -38.11 43.87
CA ILE A 21 -14.62 -38.15 44.03
C ILE A 21 -14.99 -39.02 45.23
N GLU A 22 -15.80 -38.49 46.14
CA GLU A 22 -16.35 -39.23 47.27
C GLU A 22 -17.45 -40.19 46.80
N ILE A 23 -17.22 -41.48 47.03
CA ILE A 23 -18.17 -42.56 46.74
C ILE A 23 -18.73 -43.06 48.08
N ILE A 24 -20.06 -43.04 48.20
CA ILE A 24 -20.79 -43.59 49.34
C ILE A 24 -21.55 -44.82 48.85
N ALA A 25 -21.23 -45.98 49.42
CA ALA A 25 -21.90 -47.23 49.12
C ALA A 25 -22.50 -47.85 50.40
N ARG A 26 -23.72 -48.38 50.32
CA ARG A 26 -24.34 -49.11 51.42
C ARG A 26 -23.70 -50.50 51.56
N LYS A 27 -23.16 -50.82 52.74
CA LYS A 27 -22.37 -52.04 52.97
C LYS A 27 -23.18 -53.34 52.85
N SER A 28 -24.47 -53.30 53.15
CA SER A 28 -25.34 -54.49 53.16
C SER A 28 -25.62 -55.04 51.76
N GLU A 29 -25.77 -54.18 50.75
CA GLU A 29 -26.24 -54.56 49.41
C GLU A 29 -25.43 -53.92 48.26
N GLY A 30 -24.45 -53.08 48.56
CA GLY A 30 -23.52 -52.51 47.57
C GLY A 30 -24.08 -51.34 46.75
N TYR A 31 -25.28 -50.83 47.08
CA TYR A 31 -25.87 -49.68 46.37
C TYR A 31 -25.05 -48.41 46.57
N VAL A 32 -24.75 -47.71 45.47
CA VAL A 32 -23.93 -46.49 45.45
C VAL A 32 -24.81 -45.26 45.30
N ASN A 33 -24.48 -44.17 46.00
CA ASN A 33 -25.12 -42.88 45.80
C ASN A 33 -24.71 -42.28 44.44
N ALA A 34 -25.64 -42.31 43.48
CA ALA A 34 -25.42 -41.81 42.12
C ALA A 34 -25.40 -40.28 42.00
N SER A 35 -25.95 -39.53 42.97
CA SER A 35 -26.05 -38.05 42.87
C SER A 35 -24.68 -37.38 42.79
N LYS A 36 -23.69 -37.91 43.52
CA LYS A 36 -22.31 -37.40 43.50
C LYS A 36 -21.57 -37.70 42.20
N ILE A 37 -21.94 -38.79 41.52
CA ILE A 37 -21.37 -39.19 40.23
C ILE A 37 -21.95 -38.32 39.10
N ILE A 38 -23.26 -38.06 39.15
CA ILE A 38 -23.97 -37.26 38.15
C ILE A 38 -23.58 -35.76 38.21
N GLU A 39 -23.23 -35.24 39.40
CA GLU A 39 -22.75 -33.85 39.56
C GLU A 39 -21.45 -33.61 38.77
N GLU A 40 -20.47 -34.50 38.86
CA GLU A 40 -19.20 -34.41 38.13
C GLU A 40 -19.37 -34.63 36.62
N GLU A 41 -20.23 -35.57 36.22
CA GLU A 41 -20.53 -35.82 34.80
C GLU A 41 -21.11 -34.57 34.10
N LYS A 42 -21.81 -33.70 34.83
CA LYS A 42 -22.34 -32.43 34.31
C LYS A 42 -21.29 -31.31 34.23
N ILE A 43 -20.27 -31.33 35.08
CA ILE A 43 -19.22 -30.32 35.11
C ILE A 43 -18.31 -30.43 33.87
N HIS A 44 -17.99 -31.65 33.46
CA HIS A 44 -17.10 -31.91 32.31
C HIS A 44 -17.57 -31.29 30.97
N PRO A 45 -18.81 -31.51 30.47
CA PRO A 45 -19.27 -30.90 29.23
C PRO A 45 -19.39 -29.38 29.30
N HIS A 46 -19.70 -28.83 30.48
CA HIS A 46 -19.79 -27.39 30.68
C HIS A 46 -18.42 -26.71 30.54
N LEU A 47 -17.37 -27.31 31.13
CA LEU A 47 -16.00 -26.82 30.98
C LEU A 47 -15.52 -26.88 29.53
N LEU A 48 -15.81 -27.97 28.82
CA LEU A 48 -15.48 -28.11 27.40
C LEU A 48 -16.18 -27.05 26.54
N GLN A 49 -17.46 -26.77 26.81
CA GLN A 49 -18.20 -25.72 26.11
C GLN A 49 -17.59 -24.34 26.37
N GLN A 50 -17.21 -24.03 27.62
CA GLN A 50 -16.55 -22.77 27.94
C GLN A 50 -15.19 -22.64 27.23
N GLN A 51 -14.37 -23.69 27.26
CA GLN A 51 -13.08 -23.70 26.56
C GLN A 51 -13.25 -23.52 25.05
N SER A 52 -14.23 -24.19 24.44
CA SER A 52 -14.54 -24.04 23.02
C SER A 52 -14.96 -22.61 22.69
N LYS A 53 -15.77 -21.97 23.54
CA LYS A 53 -16.20 -20.57 23.35
C LYS A 53 -15.01 -19.62 23.40
N HIS A 54 -14.13 -19.77 24.39
CA HIS A 54 -12.91 -18.97 24.49
C HIS A 54 -11.97 -19.17 23.29
N MET A 55 -11.81 -20.40 22.83
CA MET A 55 -10.96 -20.71 21.68
C MET A 55 -11.50 -20.03 20.40
N LEU A 56 -12.81 -20.07 20.19
CA LEU A 56 -13.45 -19.40 19.04
C LEU A 56 -13.24 -17.89 19.07
N GLN A 57 -13.45 -17.25 20.23
CA GLN A 57 -13.22 -15.81 20.40
C GLN A 57 -11.77 -15.41 20.10
N ASN A 58 -10.80 -16.24 20.52
CA ASN A 58 -9.39 -15.98 20.23
C ASN A 58 -9.07 -16.12 18.74
N ILE A 59 -9.69 -17.06 18.04
CA ILE A 59 -9.55 -17.23 16.58
C ILE A 59 -10.10 -16.00 15.85
N GLU A 60 -11.28 -15.53 16.25
CA GLU A 60 -11.90 -14.32 15.67
C GLU A 60 -11.02 -13.08 15.90
N TYR A 61 -10.46 -12.93 17.10
CA TYR A 61 -9.52 -11.86 17.41
C TYR A 61 -8.27 -11.94 16.54
N ALA A 62 -7.65 -13.12 16.43
CA ALA A 62 -6.46 -13.32 15.60
C ALA A 62 -6.73 -13.02 14.11
N SER A 63 -7.89 -13.44 13.59
CA SER A 63 -8.31 -13.13 12.22
C SER A 63 -8.45 -11.62 12.02
N THR A 64 -9.11 -10.93 12.95
CA THR A 64 -9.29 -9.47 12.88
C THR A 64 -7.96 -8.73 12.91
N VAL A 65 -7.02 -9.15 13.76
CA VAL A 65 -5.67 -8.58 13.82
C VAL A 65 -4.92 -8.81 12.51
N GLY A 66 -5.06 -9.98 11.89
CA GLY A 66 -4.49 -10.28 10.57
C GLY A 66 -5.00 -9.30 9.51
N GLU A 67 -6.32 -9.15 9.39
CA GLU A 67 -6.93 -8.22 8.42
C GLU A 67 -6.50 -6.76 8.63
N ILE A 68 -6.36 -6.32 9.89
CA ILE A 68 -5.87 -4.98 10.21
C ILE A 68 -4.42 -4.82 9.78
N THR A 69 -3.58 -5.83 10.05
CA THR A 69 -2.15 -5.81 9.70
C THR A 69 -1.96 -5.75 8.18
N ASP A 70 -2.73 -6.54 7.44
CA ASP A 70 -2.69 -6.55 5.97
C ASP A 70 -3.10 -5.19 5.40
N LYS A 71 -4.20 -4.60 5.89
CA LYS A 71 -4.65 -3.26 5.47
C LYS A 71 -3.62 -2.16 5.76
N ILE A 72 -2.96 -2.22 6.92
CA ILE A 72 -1.89 -1.28 7.27
C ILE A 72 -0.72 -1.41 6.28
N ASN A 73 -0.30 -2.63 5.97
CA ASN A 73 0.78 -2.87 5.02
C ASN A 73 0.43 -2.37 3.62
N GLU A 74 -0.78 -2.67 3.13
CA GLU A 74 -1.27 -2.17 1.83
C GLU A 74 -1.28 -0.63 1.78
N THR A 75 -1.76 0.01 2.85
CA THR A 75 -1.83 1.48 2.95
C THR A 75 -0.44 2.11 2.92
N ILE A 76 0.51 1.58 3.70
CA ILE A 76 1.89 2.08 3.77
C ILE A 76 2.57 2.00 2.39
N ILE A 77 2.39 0.90 1.67
CA ILE A 77 2.97 0.73 0.33
C ILE A 77 2.37 1.77 -0.64
N ALA A 78 1.05 1.92 -0.63
CA ALA A 78 0.35 2.87 -1.50
C ALA A 78 0.75 4.33 -1.23
N GLU A 79 0.84 4.75 0.04
CA GLU A 79 1.26 6.10 0.44
C GLU A 79 2.69 6.39 -0.02
N HIS A 80 3.62 5.47 0.21
CA HIS A 80 5.02 5.64 -0.19
C HIS A 80 5.20 5.74 -1.72
N ASP A 81 4.44 4.98 -2.51
CA ASP A 81 4.48 5.06 -3.97
C ASP A 81 3.85 6.37 -4.49
N ALA A 82 2.79 6.85 -3.83
CA ALA A 82 2.21 8.17 -4.11
C ALA A 82 3.19 9.30 -3.80
N ASP A 83 3.87 9.26 -2.65
CA ASP A 83 4.89 10.24 -2.25
C ASP A 83 6.05 10.31 -3.23
N LYS A 84 6.57 9.15 -3.68
CA LYS A 84 7.59 9.10 -4.73
C LYS A 84 7.13 9.72 -6.03
N THR A 85 5.89 9.43 -6.43
CA THR A 85 5.30 10.00 -7.66
C THR A 85 5.17 11.52 -7.55
N GLN A 86 4.71 12.02 -6.39
CA GLN A 86 4.59 13.45 -6.14
C GLN A 86 5.96 14.14 -6.14
N ALA A 87 6.97 13.56 -5.47
CA ALA A 87 8.32 14.12 -5.46
C ALA A 87 8.94 14.23 -6.86
N ILE A 88 8.71 13.23 -7.72
CA ILE A 88 9.13 13.27 -9.13
C ILE A 88 8.39 14.37 -9.88
N ALA A 89 7.07 14.49 -9.69
CA ALA A 89 6.28 15.54 -10.34
C ALA A 89 6.76 16.95 -9.94
N ASP A 90 7.06 17.17 -8.66
CA ASP A 90 7.58 18.45 -8.17
C ASP A 90 8.94 18.80 -8.81
N GLN A 91 9.83 17.81 -8.95
CA GLN A 91 11.11 18.00 -9.64
C GLN A 91 10.92 18.38 -11.11
N PHE A 92 10.00 17.72 -11.83
CA PHE A 92 9.69 18.10 -13.21
C PHE A 92 9.16 19.53 -13.32
N HIS A 93 8.27 19.94 -12.42
CA HIS A 93 7.77 21.32 -12.40
C HIS A 93 8.89 22.33 -12.16
N ILE A 94 9.82 22.06 -11.24
CA ILE A 94 10.98 22.93 -11.00
C ILE A 94 11.83 23.07 -12.26
N VAL A 95 12.14 21.97 -12.94
CA VAL A 95 12.94 21.97 -14.17
C VAL A 95 12.22 22.72 -15.30
N ILE A 96 10.93 22.43 -15.53
CA ILE A 96 10.12 23.08 -16.56
C ILE A 96 10.05 24.58 -16.33
N ASN A 97 9.79 25.02 -15.09
CA ASN A 97 9.74 26.44 -14.75
C ASN A 97 11.09 27.11 -15.03
N LYS A 98 12.20 26.49 -14.58
CA LYS A 98 13.54 27.04 -14.81
C LYS A 98 13.88 27.15 -16.31
N VAL A 99 13.55 26.14 -17.11
CA VAL A 99 13.74 26.16 -18.56
C VAL A 99 12.88 27.25 -19.20
N THR A 100 11.61 27.33 -18.81
CA THR A 100 10.65 28.33 -19.31
C THR A 100 11.12 29.75 -19.03
N ASP A 101 11.58 30.01 -17.80
CA ASP A 101 12.11 31.32 -17.39
C ASP A 101 13.36 31.66 -18.20
N THR A 102 14.32 30.73 -18.29
CA THR A 102 15.58 30.93 -19.03
C THR A 102 15.33 31.21 -20.51
N LEU A 103 14.44 30.46 -21.15
CA LEU A 103 14.10 30.67 -22.55
C LEU A 103 13.33 31.96 -22.75
N SER A 104 12.42 32.30 -21.83
CA SER A 104 11.64 33.54 -21.89
C SER A 104 12.54 34.79 -21.78
N ASP A 105 13.52 34.76 -20.88
CA ASP A 105 14.53 35.81 -20.74
C ASP A 105 15.34 35.96 -22.03
N ARG A 106 15.81 34.85 -22.60
CA ARG A 106 16.60 34.85 -23.84
C ARG A 106 15.80 35.31 -25.06
N ILE A 107 14.53 34.93 -25.16
CA ILE A 107 13.61 35.43 -26.21
C ILE A 107 13.40 36.93 -26.05
N THR A 108 13.23 37.41 -24.83
CA THR A 108 13.07 38.84 -24.55
C THR A 108 14.31 39.62 -24.97
N GLU A 109 15.49 39.11 -24.64
CA GLU A 109 16.77 39.70 -25.07
C GLU A 109 16.93 39.70 -26.59
N LEU A 110 16.70 38.57 -27.26
CA LEU A 110 16.78 38.44 -28.72
C LEU A 110 15.82 39.39 -29.43
N ASN A 111 14.57 39.48 -28.96
CA ASN A 111 13.59 40.40 -29.50
C ASN A 111 14.04 41.86 -29.37
N GLN A 112 14.69 42.21 -28.26
CA GLN A 112 15.24 43.54 -28.07
C GLN A 112 16.42 43.82 -29.01
N GLN A 113 17.27 42.83 -29.28
CA GLN A 113 18.35 42.95 -30.28
C GLN A 113 17.79 43.11 -31.69
N VAL A 114 16.78 42.32 -32.07
CA VAL A 114 16.13 42.41 -33.39
C VAL A 114 15.51 43.79 -33.61
N ARG A 115 14.88 44.38 -32.60
CA ARG A 115 14.31 45.73 -32.68
C ARG A 115 15.35 46.83 -32.91
N GLN A 116 16.60 46.60 -32.53
CA GLN A 116 17.71 47.55 -32.74
C GLN A 116 18.35 47.42 -34.13
N LEU A 117 18.00 46.39 -34.91
CA LEU A 117 18.51 46.24 -36.26
C LEU A 117 17.95 47.33 -37.16
N ALA A 118 18.82 48.17 -37.71
CA ALA A 118 18.45 49.15 -38.71
C ALA A 118 18.06 48.42 -40.02
N PRO A 119 16.90 48.74 -40.63
CA PRO A 119 16.56 48.24 -41.95
C PRO A 119 17.66 48.65 -42.94
N ARG A 120 18.28 47.69 -43.61
CA ARG A 120 19.17 48.00 -44.74
C ARG A 120 18.29 48.38 -45.92
N ALA A 121 18.37 49.65 -46.34
CA ALA A 121 17.70 50.11 -47.55
C ALA A 121 18.23 49.33 -48.76
N VAL A 122 17.34 48.73 -49.53
CA VAL A 122 17.69 48.06 -50.79
C VAL A 122 17.77 49.15 -51.86
N PRO A 123 18.86 49.24 -52.66
CA PRO A 123 18.94 50.20 -53.75
C PRO A 123 17.77 50.05 -54.72
N ASN A 124 17.18 51.17 -55.14
CA ASN A 124 16.01 51.22 -56.01
C ASN A 124 16.27 50.42 -57.31
N GLY A 125 15.34 49.53 -57.68
CA GLY A 125 15.48 48.62 -58.83
C GLY A 125 16.30 47.34 -58.59
N LYS A 126 16.81 47.10 -57.37
CA LYS A 126 17.44 45.84 -56.94
C LYS A 126 16.54 45.01 -56.01
N GLU A 127 15.34 45.50 -55.71
CA GLU A 127 14.36 44.86 -54.85
C GLU A 127 13.92 43.52 -55.45
N ARG A 128 13.91 42.48 -54.62
CA ARG A 128 13.44 41.14 -55.01
C ARG A 128 12.52 40.62 -53.93
N THR A 129 11.34 40.16 -54.33
CA THR A 129 10.35 39.57 -53.43
C THR A 129 10.56 38.06 -53.35
N TYR A 130 10.80 37.56 -52.13
CA TYR A 130 10.95 36.14 -51.86
C TYR A 130 9.90 35.67 -50.87
N ILE A 131 9.53 34.39 -50.97
CA ILE A 131 8.88 33.67 -49.88
C ILE A 131 9.98 32.91 -49.15
N LEU A 132 10.06 33.08 -47.83
CA LEU A 132 10.94 32.31 -46.96
C LEU A 132 10.17 31.10 -46.43
N ILE A 133 10.78 29.93 -46.55
CA ILE A 133 10.30 28.68 -45.98
C ILE A 133 11.29 28.26 -44.91
N VAL A 134 10.78 28.02 -43.70
CA VAL A 134 11.56 27.64 -42.53
C VAL A 134 11.14 26.23 -42.16
N ASP A 135 12.07 25.28 -42.28
CA ASP A 135 11.86 23.88 -41.93
C ASP A 135 12.82 23.49 -40.79
N GLU A 136 12.33 22.76 -39.79
CA GLU A 136 13.19 22.03 -38.86
C GLU A 136 13.75 20.79 -39.57
N VAL A 137 15.04 20.52 -39.37
CA VAL A 137 15.72 19.36 -39.97
C VAL A 137 15.68 18.22 -38.97
N ASP A 138 14.98 17.14 -39.30
CA ASP A 138 15.03 15.88 -38.54
C ASP A 138 16.42 15.25 -38.72
N GLU A 139 17.17 15.10 -37.63
CA GLU A 139 18.57 14.66 -37.63
C GLU A 139 18.75 13.14 -37.42
N ASP A 140 17.84 12.30 -37.93
CA ASP A 140 17.89 10.83 -37.79
C ASP A 140 19.05 10.13 -38.53
N GLU A 141 19.99 10.86 -39.15
CA GLU A 141 21.03 10.28 -40.02
C GLU A 141 22.50 10.71 -39.76
N GLN A 142 22.81 11.40 -38.65
CA GLN A 142 24.21 11.73 -38.34
C GLN A 142 24.70 11.08 -37.04
N LEU A 143 25.34 9.91 -37.20
CA LEU A 143 26.34 9.38 -36.28
C LEU A 143 27.51 10.37 -36.25
N ASP A 144 27.64 11.17 -35.18
CA ASP A 144 28.92 11.56 -34.56
C ASP A 144 28.68 12.57 -33.42
N GLU A 145 28.80 12.09 -32.17
CA GLU A 145 29.14 12.72 -30.86
C GLU A 145 29.07 14.26 -30.59
N GLN A 146 28.38 15.11 -31.36
CA GLN A 146 28.38 16.56 -31.11
C GLN A 146 26.96 17.14 -30.92
N LEU A 147 26.60 17.25 -29.63
CA LEU A 147 25.61 18.15 -29.00
C LEU A 147 24.13 17.75 -29.15
N GLU A 148 23.64 16.92 -28.21
CA GLU A 148 22.22 16.57 -28.00
C GLU A 148 21.23 17.75 -27.82
N ASP A 149 21.69 19.02 -27.81
CA ASP A 149 20.89 20.20 -27.42
C ASP A 149 20.69 21.24 -28.55
N GLN A 150 20.91 20.91 -29.82
CA GLN A 150 20.76 21.87 -30.94
C GLN A 150 19.61 21.52 -31.89
N ILE A 151 18.78 22.52 -32.20
CA ILE A 151 17.76 22.44 -33.26
C ILE A 151 18.36 23.04 -34.53
N THR A 152 18.46 22.24 -35.58
CA THR A 152 18.90 22.71 -36.90
C THR A 152 17.70 23.18 -37.73
N ILE A 153 17.70 24.46 -38.10
CA ILE A 153 16.68 25.06 -38.95
C ILE A 153 17.24 25.32 -40.35
N ARG A 154 16.55 24.79 -41.38
CA ARG A 154 16.84 25.08 -42.78
C ARG A 154 15.93 26.18 -43.30
N ILE A 155 16.53 27.30 -43.72
CA ILE A 155 15.83 28.40 -44.37
C ILE A 155 16.03 28.33 -45.88
N ARG A 156 14.93 28.18 -46.63
CA ARG A 156 14.92 28.23 -48.10
C ARG A 156 14.23 29.49 -48.57
N ARG A 157 14.71 30.08 -49.67
CA ARG A 157 14.02 31.19 -50.37
C ARG A 157 13.52 30.72 -51.73
N ILE A 158 12.30 31.09 -52.08
CA ILE A 158 11.76 30.94 -53.43
C ILE A 158 11.37 32.31 -53.98
N ASN A 159 11.63 32.54 -55.27
CA ASN A 159 11.18 33.77 -55.93
C ASN A 159 9.65 33.77 -55.95
N ARG A 160 9.05 34.89 -55.54
CA ARG A 160 7.62 35.07 -55.73
C ARG A 160 7.37 35.24 -57.24
N LYS A 161 6.51 34.41 -57.82
CA LYS A 161 5.99 34.65 -59.17
C LYS A 161 4.92 35.74 -59.06
N ASP A 162 4.99 36.72 -59.95
CA ASP A 162 3.97 37.77 -60.10
C ASP A 162 2.63 37.17 -60.53
#